data_AF-A0A327NZV2-F1
#
_entry.id   AF-A0A327NZV2-F1
#
_cell.length_a   1.000
_cell.length_b   1.000
_cell.length_c   1.000
_cell.angle_alpha   90.00
_cell.angle_beta   90.00
_cell.angle_gamma   90.00
#
_symmetry.space_group_name_H-M   'P 1'
#
loop_
_entity.id
_entity.type
_entity.pdbx_description
1 polymer ?
#
loop_
_entity_poly.entity_id
_entity_poly.type
_entity_poly.pdbx_seq_one_letter_code
_entity_poly.pdbx_strand_id
1 'polypeptide(L)'
;MQKIPKIKDFKAPDNYFESLPDNIMDRIKPNRSINWMKYAAAAAVLVVCLGVWQFNTFNSQVEDFSMDEEVSLYIESQFWTAEDVLSMVDNPEEILDQIIAEEMIYEVEYIDETDQNWY
;
A
#
# COMPACT_ATOMS: atom_id res chain seq x y z
N MET A 1 68.31 17.97 50.96
CA MET A 1 66.90 18.44 50.92
C MET A 1 66.66 19.07 49.54
N GLN A 2 65.88 18.42 48.68
CA GLN A 2 65.61 18.93 47.33
C GLN A 2 64.55 20.04 47.42
N LYS A 3 64.85 21.23 46.87
CA LYS A 3 63.98 22.42 46.94
C LYS A 3 62.82 22.25 45.95
N ILE A 4 61.58 22.25 46.47
CA ILE A 4 60.36 22.21 45.65
C ILE A 4 60.29 23.51 44.84
N PRO A 5 60.13 23.46 43.51
CA PRO A 5 60.08 24.66 42.67
C PRO A 5 58.83 25.49 43.03
N LYS A 6 59.01 26.80 43.24
CA LYS A 6 57.90 27.73 43.48
C LYS A 6 57.02 27.76 42.24
N ILE A 7 55.76 27.35 42.44
CA ILE A 7 54.72 27.38 41.43
C ILE A 7 54.54 28.83 40.98
N LYS A 8 54.56 29.07 39.66
CA LYS A 8 54.46 30.39 39.06
C LYS A 8 53.08 30.98 39.41
N ASP A 9 53.04 32.22 39.92
CA ASP A 9 51.79 32.87 40.29
C ASP A 9 50.82 32.91 39.10
N PHE A 10 49.60 32.43 39.30
CA PHE A 10 48.58 32.40 38.26
C PHE A 10 48.07 33.83 38.04
N LYS A 11 48.63 34.51 37.03
CA LYS A 11 48.17 35.83 36.59
C LYS A 11 47.26 35.64 35.39
N ALA A 12 46.10 36.30 35.43
CA ALA A 12 45.22 36.37 34.28
C ALA A 12 45.97 37.02 33.10
N PRO A 13 45.77 36.54 31.87
CA PRO A 13 46.31 37.17 30.68
C PRO A 13 45.84 38.63 30.54
N ASP A 14 46.67 39.46 29.92
CA ASP A 14 46.32 40.84 29.63
C ASP A 14 45.04 40.90 28.79
N ASN A 15 44.13 41.80 29.14
CA ASN A 15 42.83 42.03 28.48
C ASN A 15 41.86 40.84 28.44
N TYR A 16 42.07 39.81 29.29
CA TYR A 16 41.13 38.68 29.41
C TYR A 16 39.71 39.13 29.75
N PHE A 17 39.57 40.01 30.75
CA PHE A 17 38.25 40.48 31.19
C PHE A 17 37.64 41.55 30.29
N GLU A 18 38.43 42.21 29.44
CA GLU A 18 37.94 43.22 28.52
C GLU A 18 37.26 42.60 27.31
N SER A 19 37.82 41.52 26.78
CA SER A 19 37.24 40.80 25.62
C SER A 19 36.20 39.74 26.02
N LEU A 20 36.11 39.39 27.31
CA LEU A 20 35.21 38.34 27.80
C LEU A 20 33.72 38.62 27.50
N PRO A 21 33.18 39.82 27.72
CA PRO A 21 31.77 40.10 27.46
C PRO A 21 31.40 39.92 25.98
N ASP A 22 32.25 40.41 25.07
CA ASP A 22 32.03 40.31 23.63
C ASP A 22 32.09 38.85 23.16
N ASN A 23 33.06 38.08 23.67
CA ASN A 23 33.18 36.65 23.39
C ASN A 23 31.99 35.83 23.89
N ILE A 24 31.42 36.19 25.04
CA ILE A 24 30.20 35.55 25.54
C ILE A 24 29.02 35.91 24.64
N MET A 25 28.89 37.20 24.31
CA MET A 25 27.80 37.72 23.46
C MET A 25 27.78 37.05 22.08
N ASP A 26 28.94 36.85 21.46
CA ASP A 26 29.03 36.19 20.15
C ASP A 26 28.73 34.69 20.20
N ARG A 27 29.00 34.02 21.34
CA ARG A 27 28.65 32.61 21.53
C ARG A 27 27.17 32.38 21.80
N ILE A 28 26.48 33.35 22.41
CA ILE A 28 25.05 33.23 22.73
C ILE A 28 24.14 33.68 21.58
N LYS A 29 24.67 34.43 20.59
CA LYS A 29 23.88 34.82 19.41
C LYS A 29 23.45 33.58 18.63
N PRO A 30 22.15 33.28 18.52
CA PRO A 30 21.68 32.16 17.74
C PRO A 30 21.87 32.48 16.25
N ASN A 31 22.97 32.00 15.66
CA ASN A 31 23.16 32.03 14.22
C ASN A 31 22.29 30.95 13.57
N ARG A 32 20.97 31.19 13.50
CA ARG A 32 20.02 30.26 12.88
C ARG A 32 19.11 31.00 11.91
N SER A 33 19.68 31.55 10.85
CA SER A 33 18.93 31.96 9.66
C SER A 33 18.75 30.76 8.72
N ILE A 34 17.84 29.86 9.08
CA ILE A 34 17.46 28.73 8.23
C ILE A 34 16.52 29.24 7.12
N ASN A 35 17.11 29.92 6.14
CA ASN A 35 16.38 30.49 5.00
C ASN A 35 15.86 29.42 4.02
N TRP A 36 16.40 28.20 4.07
CA TRP A 36 16.00 27.06 3.24
C TRP A 36 14.67 26.43 3.67
N MET A 37 14.25 26.62 4.93
CA MET A 37 12.96 26.11 5.43
C MET A 37 11.76 26.89 4.90
N LYS A 38 11.98 28.10 4.35
CA LYS A 38 10.92 28.88 3.69
C LYS A 38 10.30 28.13 2.50
N TYR A 39 11.08 27.26 1.86
CA TYR A 39 10.64 26.43 0.75
C TYR A 39 10.26 25.00 1.17
N ALA A 40 10.48 24.63 2.44
CA ALA A 40 10.18 23.28 2.94
C ALA A 40 8.68 22.97 2.92
N ALA A 41 7.83 23.95 3.20
CA ALA A 41 6.37 23.77 3.10
C ALA A 41 5.93 23.48 1.66
N ALA A 42 6.43 24.22 0.66
CA ALA A 42 6.11 23.98 -0.75
C ALA A 42 6.67 22.64 -1.25
N ALA A 43 7.90 22.28 -0.85
CA ALA A 43 8.50 21.00 -1.20
C ALA A 43 7.75 19.81 -0.58
N ALA A 44 7.27 19.94 0.66
CA ALA A 44 6.47 18.90 1.31
C ALA A 44 5.15 18.64 0.57
N VAL A 45 4.47 19.70 0.10
CA VAL A 45 3.25 19.56 -0.70
C VAL A 45 3.54 18.83 -2.02
N LEU A 46 4.62 19.18 -2.72
CA LEU A 46 5.01 18.49 -3.96
C LEU A 46 5.34 17.01 -3.73
N VAL A 47 6.05 16.67 -2.65
CA VAL A 47 6.37 15.27 -2.30
C VAL A 47 5.11 14.49 -1.95
N VAL A 48 4.17 15.09 -1.21
CA VAL A 48 2.88 14.44 -0.89
C VAL A 48 2.04 14.26 -2.16
N CYS A 49 1.94 15.26 -3.03
CA CYS A 49 1.20 15.16 -4.28
C CYS A 49 1.79 14.09 -5.22
N LEU A 50 3.12 14.06 -5.38
CA LEU A 50 3.79 13.04 -6.18
C LEU A 50 3.67 11.64 -5.55
N GLY A 51 3.76 11.55 -4.22
CA GLY A 51 3.59 10.29 -3.49
C GLY A 51 2.19 9.71 -3.62
N VAL A 52 1.15 10.54 -3.50
CA VAL A 52 -0.25 10.12 -3.69
C VAL A 52 -0.51 9.72 -5.14
N TRP A 53 0.01 10.46 -6.12
CA TRP A 53 -0.12 10.12 -7.54
C TRP A 53 0.58 8.79 -7.88
N GLN A 54 1.82 8.62 -7.42
CA GLN A 54 2.59 7.39 -7.62
C GLN A 54 1.93 6.20 -6.92
N PHE A 55 1.31 6.39 -5.75
CA PHE A 55 0.61 5.32 -5.03
C PHE A 55 -0.73 4.95 -5.69
N ASN A 56 -1.43 5.93 -6.27
CA ASN A 56 -2.70 5.69 -6.96
C ASN A 56 -2.52 4.83 -8.23
N THR A 57 -1.39 4.98 -8.95
CA THR A 57 -1.13 4.17 -10.15
C THR A 57 -0.81 2.69 -9.86
N PHE A 58 -0.58 2.29 -8.60
CA PHE A 58 -0.29 0.89 -8.25
C PHE A 58 -1.55 0.06 -7.98
N ASN A 59 -2.74 0.65 -7.96
CA ASN A 59 -3.98 -0.05 -7.57
C ASN A 59 -4.91 -0.40 -8.73
N SER A 60 -4.44 -0.28 -9.97
CA SER A 60 -5.17 -0.74 -11.15
C SER A 60 -4.42 -1.94 -11.74
N GLN A 61 -4.50 -3.07 -11.04
CA GLN A 61 -4.42 -4.35 -11.73
C GLN A 61 -5.72 -4.43 -12.53
N VAL A 62 -5.67 -4.00 -13.79
CA VAL A 62 -6.65 -4.47 -14.76
C VAL A 62 -6.28 -5.92 -14.96
N GLU A 63 -6.94 -6.79 -14.20
CA GLU A 63 -6.80 -8.22 -14.33
C GLU A 63 -7.36 -8.54 -15.73
N ASP A 64 -6.45 -8.90 -16.64
CA ASP A 64 -6.79 -9.27 -18.01
C ASP A 64 -7.38 -10.67 -17.95
N PHE A 65 -8.67 -10.74 -17.59
CA PHE A 65 -9.41 -11.98 -17.54
C PHE A 65 -9.52 -12.55 -18.95
N SER A 66 -9.31 -13.86 -19.08
CA SER A 66 -9.71 -14.54 -20.31
C SER A 66 -11.22 -14.38 -20.51
N MET A 67 -11.69 -14.39 -21.76
CA MET A 67 -13.12 -14.22 -22.07
C MET A 67 -14.01 -15.20 -21.28
N ASP A 68 -13.53 -16.43 -21.07
CA ASP A 68 -14.25 -17.46 -20.30
C ASP A 68 -14.36 -17.12 -18.80
N GLU A 69 -13.33 -16.48 -18.25
CA GLU A 69 -13.25 -16.08 -16.85
C GLU A 69 -14.10 -14.85 -16.56
N GLU A 70 -14.17 -13.90 -17.49
CA GLU A 70 -15.09 -12.76 -17.44
C GLU A 70 -16.56 -13.21 -17.48
N VAL A 71 -16.91 -14.14 -18.37
CA VAL A 71 -18.27 -14.71 -18.45
C VAL A 71 -18.66 -15.38 -17.14
N SER A 72 -17.76 -16.16 -16.54
CA SER A 72 -18.00 -16.84 -15.26
C SER A 72 -18.22 -15.85 -14.12
N LEU A 73 -17.45 -14.76 -14.07
CA LEU A 73 -17.57 -13.71 -13.06
C LEU A 73 -18.90 -12.96 -13.17
N TYR A 74 -19.39 -12.67 -14.38
CA TYR A 74 -20.70 -12.04 -14.56
C TYR A 74 -21.86 -12.94 -14.13
N ILE A 75 -21.76 -14.25 -14.38
CA ILE A 75 -22.73 -15.25 -13.89
C ILE A 75 -22.70 -15.29 -12.35
N GLU A 76 -21.51 -15.35 -11.74
CA GLU A 76 -21.37 -15.40 -10.28
C GLU A 76 -21.90 -14.13 -9.59
N SER A 77 -21.64 -12.97 -10.20
CA SER A 77 -22.13 -11.66 -9.73
C SER A 77 -23.65 -11.48 -9.84
N GLN A 78 -24.38 -12.49 -10.34
CA GLN A 78 -25.83 -12.47 -10.60
C GLN A 78 -26.25 -11.35 -11.57
N PHE A 79 -25.32 -10.84 -12.38
CA PHE A 79 -25.62 -9.85 -13.40
C PHE A 79 -26.30 -10.50 -14.60
N TRP A 80 -25.84 -11.69 -14.98
CA TRP A 80 -26.52 -12.55 -15.96
C TRP A 80 -27.29 -13.63 -15.21
N THR A 81 -28.61 -13.63 -15.39
CA THR A 81 -29.46 -14.73 -14.90
C THR A 81 -29.46 -15.85 -15.92
N ALA A 82 -29.76 -17.08 -15.50
CA ALA A 82 -29.82 -18.23 -16.42
C ALA A 82 -30.75 -17.98 -17.62
N GLU A 83 -31.86 -17.27 -17.40
CA GLU A 83 -32.80 -16.89 -18.45
C GLU A 83 -32.20 -15.90 -19.46
N ASP A 84 -31.43 -14.93 -18.98
CA ASP A 84 -30.77 -13.93 -19.83
C ASP A 84 -29.73 -14.59 -20.73
N VAL A 85 -28.91 -15.50 -20.17
CA VAL A 85 -27.93 -16.30 -20.93
C VAL A 85 -28.62 -17.16 -21.98
N LEU A 86 -29.72 -17.84 -21.62
CA LEU A 86 -30.49 -18.67 -22.55
C LEU A 86 -31.10 -17.86 -23.70
N SER A 87 -31.50 -16.61 -23.45
CA SER A 87 -32.06 -15.72 -24.47
C SER A 87 -31.05 -15.23 -25.52
N MET A 88 -29.76 -15.26 -25.19
CA MET A 88 -28.67 -14.85 -26.09
C MET A 88 -28.18 -15.98 -27.01
N VAL A 89 -28.58 -17.22 -26.74
CA VAL A 89 -28.18 -18.40 -27.50
C VAL A 89 -29.16 -18.65 -28.65
N ASP A 90 -28.63 -19.00 -29.83
CA ASP A 90 -29.44 -19.22 -31.04
C ASP A 90 -30.43 -20.39 -30.91
N ASN A 91 -30.09 -21.43 -30.13
CA ASN A 91 -30.91 -22.62 -29.92
C ASN A 91 -30.86 -23.09 -28.45
N PRO A 92 -31.67 -22.49 -27.54
CA PRO A 92 -31.61 -22.80 -26.11
C PRO A 92 -32.13 -24.20 -25.76
N GLU A 93 -33.06 -24.76 -26.57
CA GLU A 93 -33.65 -26.09 -26.34
C GLU A 93 -32.60 -27.20 -26.35
N GLU A 94 -31.58 -27.10 -27.21
CA GLU A 94 -30.49 -28.08 -27.30
C GLU A 94 -29.63 -28.10 -26.03
N ILE A 95 -29.39 -26.93 -25.44
CA ILE A 95 -28.65 -26.81 -24.17
C ILE A 95 -29.49 -27.38 -23.02
N LEU A 96 -30.79 -27.10 -22.99
CA LEU A 96 -31.70 -27.64 -21.98
C LEU A 96 -31.79 -29.17 -22.06
N ASP A 97 -31.93 -29.72 -23.27
CA ASP A 97 -31.93 -31.16 -23.52
C ASP A 97 -30.62 -31.81 -23.04
N GLN A 98 -29.48 -31.16 -23.30
CA GLN A 98 -28.18 -31.64 -22.82
C GLN A 98 -28.09 -31.64 -21.29
N ILE A 99 -28.54 -30.57 -20.62
CA ILE A 99 -28.55 -30.48 -19.16
C ILE A 99 -29.45 -31.56 -18.54
N ILE A 100 -30.66 -31.75 -19.09
CA ILE A 100 -31.60 -32.78 -18.64
C ILE A 100 -31.02 -34.18 -18.83
N ALA A 101 -30.38 -34.45 -19.97
CA ALA A 101 -29.75 -35.73 -20.24
C ALA A 101 -28.61 -36.02 -19.25
N GLU A 102 -27.76 -35.02 -18.96
CA GLU A 102 -26.68 -35.13 -17.98
C GLU A 102 -27.25 -35.38 -16.56
N GLU A 103 -28.27 -34.63 -16.13
CA GLU A 103 -28.91 -34.78 -14.81
C GLU A 103 -29.61 -36.14 -14.65
N MET A 104 -30.31 -36.63 -15.68
CA MET A 104 -30.93 -37.96 -15.64
C MET A 104 -29.89 -39.09 -15.59
N ILE A 105 -28.71 -38.94 -16.20
CA ILE A 105 -27.63 -39.92 -16.09
C ILE A 105 -27.14 -40.00 -14.63
N TYR A 106 -26.92 -38.85 -13.99
CA TYR A 106 -26.54 -38.79 -12.58
C TYR A 106 -27.62 -39.33 -11.63
N GLU A 107 -28.91 -39.05 -11.91
CA GLU A 107 -30.03 -39.52 -11.09
C GLU A 107 -30.21 -41.04 -11.22
N VAL A 108 -30.10 -41.61 -12.43
CA VAL A 108 -30.19 -43.06 -12.67
C VAL A 108 -29.02 -43.82 -12.00
N GLU A 109 -27.80 -43.25 -12.01
CA GLU A 109 -26.63 -43.83 -11.33
C GLU A 109 -26.79 -43.84 -9.80
N TYR A 110 -27.32 -42.76 -9.21
CA TYR A 110 -27.57 -42.68 -7.75
C TYR A 110 -28.75 -43.54 -7.27
N ILE A 111 -29.79 -43.71 -8.09
CA ILE A 111 -30.93 -44.57 -7.77
C ILE A 111 -30.51 -46.05 -7.75
N ASP A 112 -29.66 -46.50 -8.70
CA ASP A 112 -29.20 -47.90 -8.76
C ASP A 112 -28.34 -48.30 -7.53
N GLU A 113 -27.54 -47.37 -7.00
CA GLU A 113 -26.73 -47.61 -5.79
C GLU A 113 -27.55 -47.61 -4.49
N THR A 114 -28.67 -46.88 -4.45
CA THR A 114 -29.47 -46.73 -3.23
C THR A 114 -30.60 -47.78 -3.15
N ASP A 115 -31.17 -48.23 -4.29
CA ASP A 115 -32.18 -49.31 -4.36
C ASP A 115 -31.68 -50.70 -3.95
N GLN A 116 -30.37 -50.94 -3.97
CA GLN A 116 -29.81 -52.20 -3.45
C GLN A 116 -29.79 -52.29 -1.91
N ASN A 117 -30.04 -51.20 -1.19
CA ASN A 117 -29.92 -51.15 0.28
C ASN A 117 -31.26 -51.17 1.02
N TRP A 118 -32.39 -51.38 0.32
CA TRP A 118 -33.73 -51.49 0.95
C TRP A 118 -34.40 -52.87 0.81
N TYR A 119 -33.61 -53.95 0.70
CA TYR A 119 -34.06 -55.33 0.98
C TYR A 119 -33.14 -56.04 1.96
#